data_AF-A0A2V5UU38-F1
#
_entry.id   AF-A0A2V5UU38-F1
#
_cell.length_a   1.000
_cell.length_b   1.000
_cell.length_c   1.000
_cell.angle_alpha   90.00
_cell.angle_beta   90.00
_cell.angle_gamma   90.00
#
_symmetry.space_group_name_H-M   'P 1'
#
loop_
_entity.id
_entity.type
_entity.pdbx_description
1 polymer ?
#
loop_
_entity_poly.entity_id
_entity_poly.type
_entity_poly.pdbx_seq_one_letter_code
_entity_poly.pdbx_strand_id
1 'polypeptide(L)'
;MTRILALPVTLLATAMAALAADQLAQNQSQDPGSFDIEPPLLKQNLSNEPLSATSAPGDDVARLEKQLEHAKKNSAGAERLYKIGVLAKVEVEQRALKVVRLESDLANAQVARAKEEVAAQESQLATGSQSTKDELQSAKAALAQLTEAAQIAADKRARA
;
A
#
# COMPACT_ATOMS: atom_id res chain seq x y z
N MET A 1 24.01 19.64 71.69
CA MET A 1 25.46 19.89 71.55
C MET A 1 25.97 18.95 70.46
N THR A 2 26.26 19.52 69.28
CA THR A 2 27.57 19.49 68.59
C THR A 2 27.88 18.17 67.86
N ARG A 3 27.78 18.16 66.51
CA ARG A 3 28.87 18.37 65.50
C ARG A 3 29.46 16.99 65.10
N ILE A 4 29.80 16.58 63.87
CA ILE A 4 30.18 17.15 62.55
C ILE A 4 30.13 15.93 61.58
N LEU A 5 29.46 15.99 60.42
CA LEU A 5 29.92 16.38 59.07
C LEU A 5 31.05 15.54 58.44
N ALA A 6 30.84 15.24 57.15
CA ALA A 6 31.83 15.21 56.04
C ALA A 6 32.68 13.93 55.84
N LEU A 7 32.41 13.16 54.78
CA LEU A 7 33.09 13.13 53.44
C LEU A 7 34.14 11.99 53.37
N PRO A 8 34.58 11.49 52.18
CA PRO A 8 34.42 12.09 50.86
C PRO A 8 33.89 11.16 49.75
N VAL A 9 33.02 11.75 48.93
CA VAL A 9 32.96 11.50 47.48
C VAL A 9 34.20 12.19 46.88
N THR A 10 35.22 11.43 46.50
CA THR A 10 36.36 11.89 45.70
C THR A 10 36.69 10.81 44.69
N LEU A 11 36.30 10.98 43.43
CA LEU A 11 37.09 11.63 42.39
C LEU A 11 38.00 10.61 41.69
N LEU A 12 37.40 9.85 40.75
CA LEU A 12 38.15 9.14 39.72
C LEU A 12 37.98 9.92 38.42
N ALA A 13 38.68 11.04 38.34
CA ALA A 13 38.77 11.92 37.18
C ALA A 13 40.23 12.01 36.75
N THR A 14 40.75 10.95 36.13
CA THR A 14 42.03 10.85 35.40
C THR A 14 42.08 9.41 34.85
N ALA A 15 42.23 9.07 33.57
CA ALA A 15 42.73 9.77 32.42
C ALA A 15 42.10 9.18 31.13
N MET A 16 41.38 9.98 30.36
CA MET A 16 40.98 9.67 28.97
C MET A 16 41.69 10.60 27.97
N ALA A 17 42.77 11.26 28.39
CA ALA A 17 43.43 12.33 27.62
C ALA A 17 44.61 11.86 26.74
N ALA A 18 44.81 10.55 26.56
CA ALA A 18 45.96 10.04 25.79
C ALA A 18 45.61 9.45 24.40
N LEU A 19 44.32 9.36 24.04
CA LEU A 19 43.88 8.73 22.77
C LEU A 19 43.16 9.69 21.81
N ALA A 20 43.26 11.00 22.05
CA ALA A 20 42.65 12.03 21.18
C ALA A 20 43.68 12.83 20.36
N ALA A 21 44.98 12.71 20.68
CA ALA A 21 46.03 13.49 20.00
C ALA A 21 46.47 12.89 18.65
N ASP A 22 46.26 11.58 18.43
CA ASP A 22 46.81 10.89 17.25
C ASP A 22 45.89 10.93 16.00
N GLN A 23 44.59 11.20 16.16
CA GLN A 23 43.67 11.31 15.01
C GLN A 23 43.56 12.72 14.41
N LEU A 24 44.08 13.75 15.09
CA LEU A 24 43.92 15.13 14.62
C LEU A 24 44.95 15.54 13.55
N ALA A 25 46.03 14.76 13.37
CA ALA A 25 47.13 15.12 12.47
C ALA A 25 46.93 14.75 11.00
N GLN A 26 45.86 14.00 10.66
CA GLN A 26 45.65 13.46 9.30
C GLN A 26 44.70 14.26 8.38
N ASN A 27 44.11 15.37 8.84
CA ASN A 27 43.25 16.20 7.99
C ASN A 27 43.82 17.62 7.83
N GLN A 28 45.03 17.70 7.29
CA GLN A 28 45.50 18.97 6.75
C GLN A 28 44.75 19.28 5.44
N SER A 29 43.93 20.33 5.52
CA SER A 29 43.68 21.32 4.47
C SER A 29 43.15 20.81 3.13
N GLN A 30 41.82 20.78 3.01
CA GLN A 30 41.17 21.12 1.74
C GLN A 30 39.95 21.99 2.07
N ASP A 31 39.85 23.13 1.39
CA ASP A 31 38.96 24.28 1.64
C ASP A 31 37.54 23.93 2.14
N PRO A 32 36.94 24.73 3.04
CA PRO A 32 35.53 24.62 3.36
C PRO A 32 34.70 25.23 2.20
N GLY A 33 34.66 24.52 1.08
CA GLY A 33 33.68 24.78 0.03
C GLY A 33 32.28 24.65 0.64
N SER A 34 31.48 25.69 0.47
CA SER A 34 30.09 25.87 0.93
C SER A 34 29.36 24.57 1.27
N PHE A 35 28.84 24.47 2.50
CA PHE A 35 27.89 23.43 2.93
C PHE A 35 26.49 23.62 2.31
N ASP A 36 26.38 24.12 1.07
CA ASP A 36 25.13 24.14 0.29
C ASP A 36 24.81 22.74 -0.26
N ILE A 37 24.86 21.72 0.61
CA ILE A 37 24.29 20.41 0.29
C ILE A 37 22.79 20.56 0.53
N GLU A 38 22.04 20.87 -0.53
CA GLU A 38 20.58 20.89 -0.49
C GLU A 38 20.08 19.54 0.06
N PRO A 39 19.26 19.52 1.13
CA PRO A 39 18.76 18.28 1.67
C PRO A 39 18.02 17.52 0.57
N PRO A 40 18.24 16.20 0.41
CA PRO A 40 17.58 15.44 -0.64
C PRO A 40 16.07 15.59 -0.51
N LEU A 41 15.42 16.03 -1.59
CA LEU A 41 13.98 16.23 -1.62
C LEU A 41 13.27 14.94 -1.21
N LEU A 42 12.44 15.03 -0.17
CA LEU A 42 11.54 13.94 0.23
C LEU A 42 10.72 13.54 -1.00
N LYS A 43 10.75 12.25 -1.36
CA LYS A 43 9.89 11.71 -2.41
C LYS A 43 8.45 12.11 -2.08
N GLN A 44 7.79 12.80 -3.01
CA GLN A 44 6.39 13.20 -2.86
C GLN A 44 5.57 11.99 -2.40
N ASN A 45 4.75 12.17 -1.36
CA ASN A 45 3.76 11.19 -0.98
C ASN A 45 2.92 10.91 -2.23
N LEU A 46 2.93 9.67 -2.72
CA LEU A 46 2.13 9.25 -3.86
C LEU A 46 0.66 9.54 -3.50
N SER A 47 0.10 10.60 -4.08
CA SER A 47 -1.29 10.98 -3.87
C SER A 47 -2.18 9.78 -4.20
N ASN A 48 -3.07 9.41 -3.28
CA ASN A 48 -4.14 8.44 -3.54
C ASN A 48 -5.24 9.05 -4.43
N GLU A 49 -4.87 9.92 -5.37
CA GLU A 49 -5.81 10.56 -6.26
C GLU A 49 -6.36 9.48 -7.20
N PRO A 50 -7.69 9.30 -7.28
CA PRO A 50 -8.25 8.37 -8.24
C PRO A 50 -7.91 8.93 -9.62
N LEU A 51 -7.03 8.23 -10.35
CA LEU A 51 -6.70 8.55 -11.73
C LEU A 51 -7.95 8.30 -12.59
N SER A 52 -8.86 9.26 -12.61
CA SER A 52 -9.96 9.35 -13.56
C SER A 52 -9.39 9.75 -14.92
N ALA A 53 -9.09 8.74 -15.71
CA ALA A 53 -8.99 8.86 -17.16
C ALA A 53 -9.66 7.60 -17.71
N THR A 54 -10.62 7.77 -18.62
CA THR A 54 -11.31 6.71 -19.37
C THR A 54 -10.31 5.66 -19.83
N SER A 55 -10.17 4.58 -19.07
CA SER A 55 -9.30 3.46 -19.41
C SER A 55 -10.10 2.43 -20.21
N ALA A 56 -9.41 1.63 -21.02
CA ALA A 56 -10.04 0.44 -21.57
C ALA A 56 -10.50 -0.48 -20.42
N PRO A 57 -11.55 -1.30 -20.60
CA PRO A 57 -12.08 -2.16 -19.54
C PRO A 57 -11.02 -3.09 -18.90
N GLY A 58 -9.98 -3.46 -19.66
CA GLY A 58 -8.83 -4.22 -19.14
C GLY A 58 -7.86 -3.41 -18.26
N ASP A 59 -7.66 -2.13 -18.57
CA ASP A 59 -6.82 -1.22 -17.78
C ASP A 59 -7.48 -0.91 -16.43
N ASP A 60 -8.82 -0.84 -16.40
CA ASP A 60 -9.60 -0.63 -15.18
C ASP A 60 -9.45 -1.79 -14.19
N VAL A 61 -9.48 -3.05 -14.68
CA VAL A 61 -9.28 -4.23 -13.83
C VAL A 61 -7.89 -4.24 -13.20
N ALA A 62 -6.84 -4.02 -14.01
CA ALA A 62 -5.46 -4.00 -13.52
C ALA A 62 -5.20 -2.86 -12.52
N ARG A 63 -5.83 -1.70 -12.74
CA ARG A 63 -5.78 -0.58 -11.78
C ARG A 63 -6.46 -0.94 -10.46
N LEU A 64 -7.65 -1.55 -10.51
CA LEU A 64 -8.39 -1.97 -9.33
C LEU A 64 -7.63 -3.04 -8.53
N GLU A 65 -6.98 -4.00 -9.19
CA GLU A 65 -6.11 -5.00 -8.56
C GLU A 65 -4.95 -4.34 -7.79
N LYS A 66 -4.25 -3.39 -8.42
CA LYS A 66 -3.16 -2.65 -7.77
C LYS A 66 -3.65 -1.84 -6.57
N GLN A 67 -4.80 -1.18 -6.71
CA GLN A 67 -5.41 -0.42 -5.61
C GLN A 67 -5.84 -1.34 -4.45
N LEU A 68 -6.40 -2.51 -4.76
CA LEU A 68 -6.79 -3.51 -3.78
C LEU A 68 -5.57 -4.05 -3.03
N GLU A 69 -4.48 -4.37 -3.70
CA GLU A 69 -3.25 -4.79 -3.03
C GLU A 69 -2.74 -3.73 -2.05
N HIS A 70 -2.72 -2.47 -2.51
CA HIS A 70 -2.28 -1.36 -1.68
C HIS A 70 -3.22 -1.18 -0.47
N ALA A 71 -4.53 -1.28 -0.67
CA ALA A 71 -5.51 -1.22 0.42
C ALA A 71 -5.33 -2.37 1.41
N LYS A 72 -5.07 -3.59 0.94
CA LYS A 72 -4.77 -4.75 1.81
C LYS A 72 -3.52 -4.49 2.64
N LYS A 73 -2.43 -4.05 2.02
CA LYS A 73 -1.17 -3.68 2.70
C LYS A 73 -1.38 -2.56 3.74
N ASN A 74 -2.20 -1.56 3.43
CA ASN A 74 -2.51 -0.47 4.35
C ASN A 74 -3.44 -0.88 5.52
N SER A 75 -4.37 -1.79 5.27
CA SER A 75 -5.22 -2.38 6.32
C SER A 75 -4.44 -3.34 7.21
N ALA A 76 -3.41 -3.98 6.67
CA ALA A 76 -2.53 -4.87 7.42
C ALA A 76 -1.80 -4.09 8.52
N GLY A 77 -1.90 -4.57 9.76
CA GLY A 77 -1.30 -3.89 10.91
C GLY A 77 -2.07 -2.68 11.44
N ALA A 78 -3.17 -2.25 10.81
CA ALA A 78 -4.01 -1.17 11.32
C ALA A 78 -4.57 -1.49 12.72
N GLU A 79 -4.93 -2.75 12.97
CA GLU A 79 -5.37 -3.21 14.29
C GLU A 79 -4.28 -3.05 15.36
N ARG A 80 -3.02 -3.34 15.02
CA ARG A 80 -1.88 -3.13 15.93
C ARG A 80 -1.73 -1.65 16.26
N LEU A 81 -1.85 -0.78 15.26
CA LEU A 81 -1.75 0.67 15.45
C LEU A 81 -2.87 1.22 16.34
N TYR A 82 -4.09 0.66 16.26
CA TYR A 82 -5.16 0.97 17.20
C TYR A 82 -4.83 0.49 18.63
N LYS A 83 -4.34 -0.74 18.79
CA LYS A 83 -4.00 -1.30 20.12
C LYS A 83 -2.93 -0.49 20.86
N ILE A 84 -1.99 0.11 20.14
CA ILE A 84 -0.94 0.97 20.72
C ILE A 84 -1.35 2.45 20.82
N GLY A 85 -2.60 2.79 20.46
CA GLY A 85 -3.14 4.14 20.56
C GLY A 85 -2.70 5.13 19.47
N VAL A 86 -2.13 4.65 18.37
CA VAL A 86 -1.69 5.50 17.25
C VAL A 86 -2.84 5.87 16.31
N LEU A 87 -3.76 4.93 16.06
CA LEU A 87 -4.94 5.17 15.21
C LEU A 87 -6.23 5.11 16.02
N ALA A 88 -7.23 5.89 15.61
CA ALA A 88 -8.58 5.74 16.12
C ALA A 88 -9.25 4.48 15.56
N LYS A 89 -10.19 3.89 16.31
CA LYS A 89 -10.94 2.70 15.87
C LYS A 89 -11.62 2.91 14.52
N VAL A 90 -12.22 4.08 14.33
CA VAL A 90 -12.91 4.48 13.10
C VAL A 90 -11.98 4.44 11.89
N GLU A 91 -10.70 4.80 12.05
CA GLU A 91 -9.74 4.78 10.95
C GLU A 91 -9.36 3.34 10.55
N VAL A 92 -9.27 2.43 11.52
CA VAL A 92 -9.05 1.00 11.25
C VAL A 92 -10.23 0.39 10.50
N GLU A 93 -11.45 0.68 10.96
CA GLU A 93 -12.68 0.25 10.30
C GLU A 93 -12.77 0.81 8.86
N GLN A 94 -12.46 2.10 8.66
CA GLN A 94 -12.42 2.70 7.32
C GLN A 94 -11.41 2.03 6.38
N ARG A 95 -10.21 1.68 6.87
CA ARG A 95 -9.21 0.95 6.08
C ARG A 95 -9.70 -0.44 5.68
N ALA A 96 -10.38 -1.15 6.58
CA ALA A 96 -10.99 -2.43 6.28
C ALA A 96 -12.14 -2.30 5.26
N LEU A 97 -13.02 -1.31 5.44
CA LEU A 97 -14.10 -1.01 4.50
C LEU A 97 -13.58 -0.69 3.10
N LYS A 98 -12.46 0.03 2.99
CA LYS A 98 -11.84 0.32 1.69
C LYS A 98 -11.45 -0.96 0.93
N VAL A 99 -10.96 -1.99 1.62
CA VAL A 99 -10.65 -3.29 1.00
C VAL A 99 -11.91 -3.95 0.47
N VAL A 100 -12.96 -4.01 1.27
CA VAL A 100 -14.24 -4.63 0.87
C VAL A 100 -14.86 -3.92 -0.32
N ARG A 101 -14.78 -2.59 -0.35
CA ARG A 101 -15.26 -1.79 -1.49
C ARG A 101 -14.52 -2.14 -2.78
N LEU A 102 -13.19 -2.14 -2.75
CA LEU A 102 -12.35 -2.46 -3.91
C LEU A 102 -12.51 -3.92 -4.39
N GLU A 103 -12.74 -4.87 -3.48
CA GLU A 103 -13.05 -6.26 -3.84
C GLU A 103 -14.36 -6.36 -4.63
N SER A 104 -15.39 -5.64 -4.21
CA SER A 104 -16.67 -5.57 -4.94
C SER A 104 -16.53 -4.85 -6.28
N ASP A 105 -15.79 -3.74 -6.32
CA ASP A 105 -15.59 -2.97 -7.54
C ASP A 105 -14.79 -3.78 -8.59
N LEU A 106 -13.77 -4.53 -8.16
CA LEU A 106 -13.01 -5.45 -9.01
C LEU A 106 -13.90 -6.57 -9.57
N ALA A 107 -14.69 -7.23 -8.72
CA ALA A 107 -15.56 -8.32 -9.18
C ALA A 107 -16.59 -7.82 -10.21
N ASN A 108 -17.15 -6.62 -10.00
CA ASN A 108 -18.05 -5.99 -10.97
C ASN A 108 -17.35 -5.65 -12.29
N ALA A 109 -16.11 -5.15 -12.25
CA ALA A 109 -15.32 -4.85 -13.44
C ALA A 109 -15.00 -6.13 -14.24
N GLN A 110 -14.69 -7.24 -13.57
CA GLN A 110 -14.48 -8.54 -14.22
C GLN A 110 -15.76 -9.06 -14.88
N VAL A 111 -16.93 -8.89 -14.25
CA VAL A 111 -18.23 -9.24 -14.86
C VAL A 111 -18.52 -8.38 -16.09
N ALA A 112 -18.25 -7.07 -16.03
CA ALA A 112 -18.44 -6.17 -17.17
C ALA A 112 -17.57 -6.61 -18.36
N ARG A 113 -16.28 -6.89 -18.12
CA ARG A 113 -15.37 -7.39 -19.14
C ARG A 113 -15.83 -8.74 -19.72
N ALA A 114 -16.23 -9.68 -18.87
CA ALA A 114 -16.71 -10.99 -19.34
C ALA A 114 -17.99 -10.88 -20.20
N LYS A 115 -18.88 -9.92 -19.89
CA LYS A 115 -20.06 -9.62 -20.71
C LYS A 115 -19.68 -9.10 -22.10
N GLU A 116 -18.69 -8.23 -22.19
CA GLU A 116 -18.19 -7.71 -23.48
C GLU A 116 -17.55 -8.83 -24.31
N GLU A 117 -16.75 -9.70 -23.68
CA GLU A 117 -16.12 -10.85 -24.35
C GLU A 117 -17.17 -11.84 -24.89
N VAL A 118 -18.21 -12.15 -24.10
CA VAL A 118 -19.33 -13.00 -24.57
C VAL A 118 -20.07 -12.34 -25.72
N ALA A 119 -20.37 -11.04 -25.66
CA ALA A 119 -21.05 -10.33 -26.75
C ALA A 119 -20.22 -10.29 -28.04
N ALA A 120 -18.89 -10.14 -27.92
CA ALA A 120 -17.98 -10.20 -29.05
C ALA A 120 -17.97 -11.61 -29.70
N GLN A 121 -17.92 -12.67 -28.89
CA GLN A 121 -17.98 -14.05 -29.39
C GLN A 121 -19.34 -14.40 -30.01
N GLU A 122 -20.45 -13.91 -29.44
CA GLU A 122 -21.79 -14.05 -30.03
C GLU A 122 -21.87 -13.41 -31.43
N SER A 123 -21.26 -12.24 -31.58
CA SER A 123 -21.18 -11.54 -32.88
C SER A 123 -20.33 -12.31 -33.90
N GLN A 124 -19.21 -12.90 -33.47
CA GLN A 124 -18.35 -13.74 -34.33
C GLN A 124 -19.05 -15.04 -34.75
N LEU A 125 -19.82 -15.67 -33.86
CA LEU A 125 -20.66 -16.82 -34.19
C LEU A 125 -21.69 -16.51 -35.26
N ALA A 126 -22.32 -15.32 -35.19
CA ALA A 126 -23.29 -14.88 -36.18
C ALA A 126 -22.67 -14.72 -37.58
N THR A 127 -21.35 -14.48 -37.66
CA THR A 127 -20.59 -14.42 -38.92
C THR A 127 -20.12 -15.77 -39.46
N GLY A 128 -20.48 -16.90 -38.81
CA GLY A 128 -20.36 -18.25 -39.37
C GLY A 128 -19.14 -19.07 -38.93
N SER A 129 -18.37 -18.64 -37.94
CA SER A 129 -17.28 -19.46 -37.37
C SER A 129 -17.85 -20.57 -36.47
N GLN A 130 -17.63 -21.85 -36.80
CA GLN A 130 -18.21 -22.99 -36.04
C GLN A 130 -17.36 -23.43 -34.84
N SER A 131 -16.05 -23.14 -34.82
CA SER A 131 -15.14 -23.47 -33.72
C SER A 131 -15.37 -22.65 -32.45
N THR A 132 -16.17 -21.59 -32.52
CA THR A 132 -16.42 -20.65 -31.41
C THR A 132 -17.61 -21.05 -30.53
N LYS A 133 -18.36 -22.12 -30.85
CA LYS A 133 -19.56 -22.50 -30.09
C LYS A 133 -19.23 -23.08 -28.71
N ASP A 134 -18.23 -23.94 -28.64
CA ASP A 134 -17.78 -24.52 -27.36
C ASP A 134 -17.04 -23.46 -26.52
N GLU A 135 -16.26 -22.60 -27.17
CA GLU A 135 -15.62 -21.44 -26.55
C GLU A 135 -16.65 -20.47 -25.95
N LEU A 136 -17.75 -20.21 -26.67
CA LEU A 136 -18.85 -19.38 -26.19
C LEU A 136 -19.57 -20.02 -25.00
N GLN A 137 -19.80 -21.33 -25.02
CA GLN A 137 -20.36 -22.02 -23.86
C GLN A 137 -19.45 -21.90 -22.63
N SER A 138 -18.14 -22.07 -22.83
CA SER A 138 -17.14 -21.87 -21.78
C SER A 138 -17.14 -20.43 -21.25
N ALA A 139 -17.17 -19.44 -22.13
CA ALA A 139 -17.23 -18.02 -21.75
C ALA A 139 -18.52 -17.67 -20.99
N LYS A 140 -19.67 -18.24 -21.38
CA LYS A 140 -20.94 -18.09 -20.65
C LYS A 140 -20.90 -18.73 -19.27
N ALA A 141 -20.27 -19.91 -19.14
CA ALA A 141 -20.07 -20.55 -17.84
C ALA A 141 -19.15 -19.70 -16.94
N ALA A 142 -18.06 -19.15 -17.48
CA ALA A 142 -17.17 -18.26 -16.76
C ALA A 142 -17.88 -16.97 -16.32
N LEU A 143 -18.72 -16.37 -17.19
CA LEU A 143 -19.55 -15.21 -16.85
C LEU A 143 -20.49 -15.52 -15.68
N ALA A 144 -21.12 -16.70 -15.66
CA ALA A 144 -21.99 -17.11 -14.56
C ALA A 144 -21.23 -17.19 -13.23
N GLN A 145 -20.05 -17.82 -13.23
CA GLN A 145 -19.18 -17.89 -12.05
C GLN A 145 -18.73 -16.52 -11.56
N LEU A 146 -18.32 -15.63 -12.46
CA LEU A 146 -17.93 -14.26 -12.11
C LEU A 146 -19.12 -13.45 -11.58
N THR A 147 -20.32 -13.69 -12.10
CA THR A 147 -21.54 -13.03 -11.61
C THR A 147 -21.90 -13.47 -10.19
N GLU A 148 -21.77 -14.77 -9.90
CA GLU A 148 -21.93 -15.29 -8.54
C GLU A 148 -20.89 -14.69 -7.59
N ALA A 149 -19.61 -14.66 -8.00
CA ALA A 149 -18.54 -14.05 -7.21
C ALA A 149 -18.78 -12.55 -6.95
N ALA A 150 -19.27 -11.80 -7.96
CA ALA A 150 -19.64 -10.40 -7.81
C ALA A 150 -20.82 -10.21 -6.85
N GLN A 151 -21.82 -11.10 -6.87
CA GLN A 151 -22.93 -11.06 -5.91
C GLN A 151 -22.44 -11.31 -4.48
N ILE A 152 -21.58 -12.31 -4.27
CA ILE A 152 -20.99 -12.59 -2.95
C ILE A 152 -20.20 -11.38 -2.45
N ALA A 153 -19.42 -10.73 -3.32
CA ALA A 153 -18.66 -9.54 -2.98
C ALA A 153 -19.57 -8.33 -2.68
N ALA A 154 -20.68 -8.17 -3.41
CA ALA A 154 -21.68 -7.14 -3.16
C ALA A 154 -22.38 -7.37 -1.82
N ASP A 155 -22.76 -8.61 -1.51
CA ASP A 155 -23.38 -8.98 -0.24
C ASP A 155 -22.41 -8.80 0.94
N LYS A 156 -21.12 -9.05 0.72
CA LYS A 156 -20.07 -8.74 1.70
C LYS A 156 -19.99 -7.24 1.95
N ARG A 157 -20.02 -6.43 0.89
CA ARG A 157 -20.00 -4.95 0.98
C ARG A 157 -21.24 -4.40 1.66
N ALA A 158 -22.42 -4.95 1.41
CA ALA A 158 -23.67 -4.49 2.02
C ALA A 158 -23.73 -4.74 3.54
N ARG A 159 -23.00 -5.76 4.02
CA ARG A 159 -22.93 -6.14 5.44
C ARG A 159 -21.78 -5.49 6.20
N ALA A 160 -20.87 -4.80 5.51
CA ALA A 160 -19.67 -4.20 6.08
C ALA A 160 -19.92 -2.73 6.45
#